data_AF-A0A1B6MT46-F1
#
_entry.id   AF-A0A1B6MT46-F1
#
_cell.length_a   1.000
_cell.length_b   1.000
_cell.length_c   1.000
_cell.angle_alpha   90.00
_cell.angle_beta   90.00
_cell.angle_gamma   90.00
#
_symmetry.space_group_name_H-M   'P 1'
#
loop_
_entity.id
_entity.type
_entity.pdbx_description
1 polymer ?
#
loop_
_entity_poly.entity_id
_entity_poly.type
_entity_poly.pdbx_seq_one_letter_code
_entity_poly.pdbx_strand_id
1 'polypeptide(L)'
;MTFIPVVIYIPALAFNQVTGVSVHVITPIVSLVCVFYTSFGGLKAVVWTDTLQSVFTLGSTIFVLILGFIKIGGVAEVFRINEEGGRLELFNMNPNPFER
;
A
#
# COMPACT_ATOMS: atom_id res chain seq x y z
N MET A 1 -22.19 1.25 -1.09
CA MET A 1 -22.12 2.64 -1.62
C MET A 1 -20.96 3.46 -1.04
N THR A 2 -20.35 3.06 0.09
CA THR A 2 -19.30 3.82 0.80
C THR A 2 -17.86 3.54 0.37
N PHE A 3 -17.60 2.56 -0.52
CA PHE A 3 -16.23 2.16 -0.88
C PHE A 3 -15.54 3.13 -1.85
N ILE A 4 -16.28 3.75 -2.78
CA ILE A 4 -15.73 4.66 -3.80
C ILE A 4 -15.05 5.90 -3.18
N PRO A 5 -15.64 6.59 -2.18
CA PRO A 5 -14.96 7.69 -1.49
C PRO A 5 -13.67 7.25 -0.77
N VAL A 6 -13.66 6.05 -0.18
CA VAL A 6 -12.48 5.52 0.53
C VAL A 6 -11.31 5.29 -0.43
N VAL A 7 -11.59 4.73 -1.61
CA VAL A 7 -10.57 4.46 -2.65
C VAL A 7 -9.92 5.75 -3.15
N ILE A 8 -10.67 6.86 -3.23
CA ILE A 8 -10.14 8.17 -3.65
C ILE A 8 -9.39 8.86 -2.49
N TYR A 9 -9.83 8.64 -1.24
CA TYR A 9 -9.24 9.28 -0.07
C TYR A 9 -7.83 8.78 0.25
N ILE A 10 -7.58 7.47 0.12
CA ILE A 10 -6.26 6.86 0.41
C ILE A 10 -5.12 7.50 -0.41
N PRO A 11 -5.18 7.60 -1.75
CA PRO A 11 -4.13 8.25 -2.53
C PRO A 11 -4.06 9.76 -2.27
N ALA A 12 -5.19 10.42 -1.99
CA ALA A 12 -5.20 11.85 -1.65
C ALA A 12 -4.47 12.12 -0.32
N LEU A 13 -4.61 11.21 0.66
CA LEU A 13 -3.91 11.27 1.94
C LEU A 13 -2.40 11.00 1.76
N ALA A 14 -2.04 10.00 0.95
CA ALA A 14 -0.63 9.73 0.64
C ALA A 14 0.04 10.93 -0.05
N PHE A 15 -0.65 11.57 -0.99
CA PHE A 15 -0.15 12.76 -1.68
C PHE A 15 -0.08 13.99 -0.75
N ASN A 16 -1.03 14.14 0.17
CA ASN A 16 -0.99 15.17 1.21
C ASN A 16 0.25 15.00 2.11
N GLN A 17 0.63 13.77 2.48
CA GLN A 17 1.85 13.54 3.28
C GLN A 17 3.14 13.95 2.55
N VAL A 18 3.20 13.74 1.23
CA VAL A 18 4.41 14.03 0.43
C VAL A 18 4.50 15.51 0.06
N THR A 19 3.38 16.17 -0.23
CA THR A 19 3.34 17.55 -0.74
C THR A 19 2.94 18.61 0.29
N GLY A 20 2.33 18.21 1.41
CA GLY A 20 1.76 19.12 2.40
C GLY A 20 0.46 19.83 1.97
N VAL A 21 -0.02 19.60 0.75
CA VAL A 21 -1.22 20.25 0.20
C VAL A 21 -2.49 19.64 0.79
N SER A 22 -3.47 20.43 1.20
CA SER A 22 -4.74 19.94 1.79
C SER A 22 -5.43 18.87 0.95
N VAL A 23 -5.91 17.80 1.62
CA VAL A 23 -6.66 16.69 1.00
C VAL A 23 -7.89 17.19 0.24
N HIS A 24 -8.53 18.27 0.72
CA HIS A 24 -9.71 18.87 0.07
C HIS A 24 -9.42 19.40 -1.35
N VAL A 25 -8.17 19.77 -1.65
CA VAL A 25 -7.75 20.22 -2.99
C VAL A 25 -7.32 19.03 -3.85
N ILE A 26 -6.66 18.04 -3.25
CA ILE A 26 -6.15 16.87 -3.97
C ILE A 26 -7.29 15.95 -4.42
N THR A 27 -8.29 15.72 -3.57
CA THR A 27 -9.43 14.85 -3.88
C THR A 27 -10.13 15.20 -5.20
N PRO A 28 -10.61 16.45 -5.44
CA PRO A 28 -11.27 16.78 -6.69
C PRO A 28 -10.34 16.66 -7.92
N ILE A 29 -9.04 16.93 -7.77
CA ILE A 29 -8.05 16.78 -8.86
C ILE A 29 -7.92 15.31 -9.25
N VAL A 30 -7.71 14.42 -8.28
CA VAL A 30 -7.58 12.97 -8.52
C VAL A 30 -8.86 12.40 -9.12
N SER A 31 -10.02 12.78 -8.60
CA SER A 31 -11.32 12.38 -9.16
C SER A 31 -11.49 12.84 -10.60
N LEU A 32 -11.11 14.07 -10.90
CA LEU A 32 -11.23 14.64 -12.24
C LEU A 32 -10.34 13.89 -13.23
N VAL A 33 -9.05 13.69 -12.91
CA VAL A 33 -8.14 12.88 -13.73
C VAL A 33 -8.71 11.47 -13.94
N CYS A 34 -9.25 10.86 -12.88
CA CYS A 34 -9.84 9.53 -12.93
C CYS A 34 -11.01 9.41 -13.91
N VAL A 35 -11.94 10.36 -13.84
CA VAL A 35 -13.08 10.44 -14.76
C VAL A 35 -12.59 10.68 -16.19
N PHE A 36 -11.66 11.63 -16.40
CA PHE A 36 -11.16 11.94 -17.74
C PHE A 36 -10.49 10.74 -18.42
N TYR A 37 -9.54 10.07 -17.77
CA TYR A 37 -8.84 8.95 -18.41
C TYR A 37 -9.78 7.76 -18.66
N THR A 38 -10.74 7.53 -17.76
CA THR A 38 -11.73 6.44 -17.90
C THR A 38 -12.71 6.73 -19.04
N SER A 39 -13.20 7.97 -19.15
CA SER A 39 -14.15 8.38 -20.19
C SER A 39 -13.53 8.38 -21.59
N PHE A 40 -12.27 8.81 -21.73
CA PHE A 40 -11.62 8.88 -23.05
C PHE A 40 -11.11 7.52 -23.55
N GLY A 41 -10.71 6.64 -22.64
CA GLY A 41 -9.97 5.44 -22.99
C GLY A 41 -10.82 4.16 -23.14
N GLY A 42 -12.03 4.14 -22.59
CA GLY A 42 -12.87 2.94 -22.56
C GLY A 42 -12.22 1.75 -21.83
N LEU A 43 -12.81 0.56 -21.94
CA LEU A 43 -12.35 -0.63 -21.20
C LEU A 43 -10.88 -1.00 -21.51
N LYS A 44 -10.42 -0.80 -22.75
CA LYS A 44 -9.05 -1.12 -23.17
C LYS A 44 -8.01 -0.25 -22.45
N ALA A 45 -8.27 1.05 -22.30
CA ALA A 45 -7.35 1.92 -21.58
C ALA A 45 -7.33 1.61 -20.09
N VAL A 46 -8.49 1.29 -19.50
CA VAL A 46 -8.59 0.90 -18.09
C VAL A 46 -7.73 -0.31 -17.79
N VAL A 47 -7.78 -1.36 -18.64
CA VAL A 47 -6.93 -2.56 -18.46
C VAL A 47 -5.45 -2.22 -18.57
N TRP A 48 -5.07 -1.33 -19.51
CA TRP A 48 -3.68 -0.89 -19.63
C TRP A 48 -3.20 -0.15 -18.37
N THR A 49 -4.01 0.78 -17.85
CA THR A 49 -3.68 1.51 -16.62
C THR A 49 -3.64 0.61 -15.40
N ASP A 50 -4.53 -0.39 -15.31
CA ASP A 50 -4.58 -1.35 -14.20
C ASP A 50 -3.34 -2.27 -14.19
N THR A 51 -2.89 -2.69 -15.37
CA THR A 51 -1.67 -3.49 -15.53
C THR A 51 -0.45 -2.71 -15.05
N LEU A 52 -0.32 -1.45 -15.46
CA LEU A 52 0.78 -0.58 -15.01
C LEU A 52 0.72 -0.35 -13.50
N GLN A 53 -0.45 -0.04 -12.95
CA GLN A 53 -0.62 0.15 -11.50
C GLN A 53 -0.20 -1.10 -10.72
N SER A 54 -0.57 -2.30 -11.19
CA SER A 54 -0.19 -3.57 -10.57
C SER A 54 1.33 -3.80 -10.59
N VAL A 55 1.99 -3.51 -11.71
CA VAL A 55 3.45 -3.63 -11.84
C VAL A 55 4.15 -2.67 -10.88
N PHE A 56 3.74 -1.40 -10.82
CA PHE A 56 4.34 -0.42 -9.92
C PHE A 56 4.08 -0.77 -8.45
N THR A 57 2.90 -1.28 -8.10
CA THR A 57 2.56 -1.67 -6.72
C THR A 57 3.41 -2.84 -6.26
N LEU A 58 3.59 -3.85 -7.10
CA LEU A 58 4.49 -4.98 -6.80
C LEU A 58 5.94 -4.53 -6.71
N GLY A 59 6.39 -3.72 -7.66
CA GLY A 59 7.75 -3.16 -7.67
C GLY A 59 8.05 -2.31 -6.44
N SER A 60 7.15 -1.40 -6.05
CA SER A 60 7.30 -0.55 -4.87
C SER A 60 7.32 -1.37 -3.59
N THR A 61 6.50 -2.42 -3.52
CA THR A 61 6.46 -3.31 -2.35
C THR A 61 7.79 -4.03 -2.17
N ILE A 62 8.33 -4.63 -3.23
CA ILE A 62 9.63 -5.29 -3.19
C ILE A 62 10.74 -4.28 -2.86
N PHE A 63 10.69 -3.10 -3.46
CA PHE A 63 11.68 -2.05 -3.22
C PHE A 63 11.70 -1.59 -1.76
N VAL A 64 10.52 -1.29 -1.18
CA VAL A 64 10.38 -0.91 0.24
C VAL A 64 10.86 -2.05 1.16
N LEU A 65 10.58 -3.30 0.81
CA LEU A 65 11.02 -4.47 1.56
C LEU A 65 12.55 -4.60 1.57
N ILE A 66 13.21 -4.42 0.42
CA ILE A 66 14.68 -4.44 0.32
C ILE A 66 15.29 -3.28 1.14
N LEU A 67 14.75 -2.07 1.02
CA LEU A 67 15.21 -0.93 1.81
C LEU A 67 15.03 -1.18 3.32
N GLY A 68 13.93 -1.82 3.71
CA GLY A 68 13.69 -2.25 5.08
C GLY A 68 14.78 -3.20 5.58
N PHE A 69 15.12 -4.21 4.79
CA PHE A 69 16.19 -5.15 5.13
C PHE A 69 17.56 -4.48 5.25
N ILE A 70 17.92 -3.58 4.33
CA ILE A 70 19.18 -2.84 4.38
C ILE A 70 19.24 -1.96 5.64
N LYS A 71 18.15 -1.25 5.97
CA LYS A 71 18.08 -0.35 7.12
C LYS A 71 18.22 -1.10 8.46
N ILE A 72 17.72 -2.33 8.54
CA ILE A 72 17.76 -3.15 9.75
C ILE A 72 19.11 -3.87 9.93
N GLY A 73 19.92 -3.98 8.86
CA GLY A 73 21.23 -4.66 8.92
C GLY A 73 21.26 -6.03 8.25
N GLY A 74 20.25 -6.35 7.43
CA GLY A 74 20.13 -7.57 6.64
C GLY A 74 18.97 -8.46 7.06
N VAL A 75 18.73 -9.51 6.26
CA VAL A 75 17.63 -10.48 6.51
C VAL A 75 17.85 -11.26 7.82
N ALA A 76 19.10 -11.56 8.15
CA ALA A 76 19.44 -12.27 9.39
C ALA A 76 19.05 -11.48 10.65
N GLU A 77 19.26 -10.16 10.64
CA GLU A 77 18.89 -9.30 11.76
C GLU A 77 17.38 -9.14 11.88
N VAL A 78 16.65 -9.13 10.76
CA VAL A 78 15.18 -9.18 10.77
C VAL A 78 14.67 -10.47 11.42
N PHE A 79 15.26 -11.62 11.08
CA PHE A 79 14.89 -12.89 11.73
C PHE A 79 15.20 -12.88 13.22
N ARG A 80 16.39 -12.40 13.62
CA ARG A 80 16.79 -12.26 15.03
C ARG A 80 15.84 -11.36 15.82
N ILE A 81 15.47 -10.19 15.28
CA ILE A 81 14.52 -9.27 15.91
C ILE A 81 13.12 -9.88 16.00
N ASN A 82 12.66 -10.60 14.99
CA ASN A 82 11.35 -11.26 15.06
C ASN A 82 11.34 -12.45 16.03
N GLU A 83 12.49 -13.12 16.24
CA GLU A 83 12.67 -14.18 17.24
C GLU A 83 12.69 -13.59 18.66
N GLU A 84 13.50 -12.55 18.90
CA GLU A 84 13.57 -11.84 20.18
C GLU A 84 12.26 -11.11 20.54
N GLY A 85 11.54 -10.62 19.52
CA GLY A 85 10.23 -9.99 19.68
C GLY A 85 9.07 -10.96 19.89
N GLY A 86 9.32 -12.28 19.93
CA GLY A 86 8.28 -13.31 20.07
C GLY A 86 7.27 -13.33 18.91
N ARG A 87 7.62 -12.76 17.75
CA ARG A 87 6.73 -12.61 16.59
C ARG A 87 6.88 -13.73 15.56
N LEU A 88 7.92 -14.56 15.67
CA LEU A 88 8.09 -15.81 14.91
C LEU A 88 7.34 -16.96 15.59
N GLU A 89 6.03 -16.85 15.72
CA GLU A 89 5.19 -17.99 16.11
C GLU A 89 4.93 -18.87 14.88
N LEU A 90 5.95 -19.60 14.43
CA LEU A 90 5.83 -20.51 13.29
C LEU A 90 4.93 -21.72 13.61
N PHE A 91 4.76 -22.05 14.89
CA PHE A 91 3.93 -23.14 15.39
C PHE A 91 3.42 -22.84 16.82
N ASN A 92 2.55 -21.84 16.98
CA ASN A 92 1.77 -21.73 18.20
C ASN A 92 0.50 -22.60 18.09
N MET A 93 0.58 -23.80 18.68
CA MET A 93 -0.54 -24.74 18.83
C MET A 93 -1.06 -24.73 20.27
N ASN A 94 -1.14 -23.56 20.93
CA ASN A 94 -1.82 -23.43 22.22
C ASN A 94 -3.34 -23.38 22.02
N PRO A 95 -4.11 -24.33 22.58
CA PRO A 95 -5.57 -24.31 22.57
C PRO A 95 -6.13 -23.46 23.72
N ASN A 96 -5.46 -22.35 24.07
CA ASN A 96 -5.79 -21.57 25.26
C ASN A 96 -6.39 -20.20 24.88
N PRO A 97 -7.68 -19.94 25.18
CA PRO A 97 -8.42 -18.77 24.66
C PRO A 97 -8.11 -17.43 25.36
N PHE A 98 -7.00 -17.32 26.08
CA PHE A 98 -6.65 -16.12 26.87
C PHE A 98 -5.24 -15.57 26.63
N GLU A 99 -4.48 -16.11 25.68
CA GLU A 99 -3.23 -15.46 25.25
C GLU A 99 -3.55 -14.17 24.47
N ARG A 100 -2.91 -13.06 24.86
CA ARG A 100 -3.08 -11.71 24.32
C ARG A 100 -1.77 -11.20 23.77
#